data_AF-D6M4Z1-F1
#
_entry.id   AF-D6M4Z1-F1
#
_cell.length_a   1.000
_cell.length_b   1.000
_cell.length_c   1.000
_cell.angle_alpha   90.00
_cell.angle_beta   90.00
_cell.angle_gamma   90.00
#
_symmetry.space_group_name_H-M   'P 1'
#
loop_
_entity.id
_entity.type
_entity.pdbx_description
1 polymer ?
#
loop_
_entity_poly.entity_id
_entity_poly.type
_entity_poly.pdbx_seq_one_letter_code
_entity_poly.pdbx_strand_id
1 'polypeptide(L)'
;MDEREPELPAAAAEAIEAVEAAAETGGGSPFDAFGTRDEAEADPAADEVADLLAPFGAPHAAKAPEEPIPADQGPADQEPGDQGPVVLPSGLPKREPGRTSAPRNAGPAQRESVFGTAPGESPAPASSSSSSSFFGSAPAPRQEPVPPPPPAEDAAPEPVRDMSTALRRRPRPARDPLGPDFGPVPAGPARTTRIVADDLLLTVNPVDGSEVTLCPPGELPERPAKRGPAVRAERSRAARPPLPSGPAGGPGRLLERTELRERITRLLARGRSVRLTGPGGSGKSALLAELVDACAELAPDGVVLLSGRGRTPADLLGDLATEVFELTRHRPGPALLRELLAEVGAVVIVDDLEFGAAALDEILDVTPECAFLLATTPDTPAPSAEARLEELTLSGVGRPGGLALLERAVGRALSEEEANWAGDLWFESEGLPLRFVQAGALLQQRDALTAEAGPGPDEEDFAFFAGTQADAARPGPEGEVPLPTLAEGAAPAAALAARLSEAARETLRHAVALGGELPHPAHLPALTGDTHADAALAELTATVLVTPAGSGRRLATGVLVQLEAAGYAEDAPARADAVARHYAWWAAHPSVTPERVAAEAEAVLAALAACVAEPLPPVEGEGAEDD
;
A
#
# COMPACT_ATOMS: atom_id res chain seq x y z
N MET A 1 -16.05 25.59 -58.62
CA MET A 1 -17.53 25.52 -58.54
C MET A 1 -17.89 24.07 -58.28
N ASP A 2 -17.87 23.69 -57.02
CA ASP A 2 -18.99 23.08 -56.30
C ASP A 2 -18.45 22.63 -54.95
N GLU A 3 -18.67 23.48 -53.94
CA GLU A 3 -18.58 23.12 -52.53
C GLU A 3 -19.84 22.31 -52.18
N ARG A 4 -19.66 21.10 -51.67
CA ARG A 4 -20.70 20.38 -50.94
C ARG A 4 -20.07 19.83 -49.67
N GLU A 5 -20.41 20.45 -48.54
CA GLU A 5 -20.21 19.89 -47.21
C GLU A 5 -21.05 18.62 -47.04
N PRO A 6 -20.58 17.60 -46.31
CA PRO A 6 -21.37 16.43 -45.99
C PRO A 6 -22.34 16.72 -44.82
N GLU A 7 -23.64 16.59 -45.08
CA GLU A 7 -24.68 16.59 -44.06
C GLU A 7 -24.55 15.36 -43.15
N LEU A 8 -24.52 15.59 -41.83
CA LEU A 8 -24.60 14.53 -40.81
C LEU A 8 -26.00 13.88 -40.81
N PRO A 9 -26.10 12.56 -40.61
CA PRO A 9 -27.40 11.87 -40.56
C PRO A 9 -28.21 12.35 -39.35
N ALA A 10 -29.52 12.54 -39.55
CA ALA A 10 -30.46 13.12 -38.58
C ALA A 10 -30.42 12.52 -37.16
N ALA A 11 -30.02 11.25 -37.01
CA ALA A 11 -29.86 10.59 -35.72
C ALA A 11 -28.69 11.13 -34.87
N ALA A 12 -27.65 11.69 -35.49
CA ALA A 12 -26.52 12.31 -34.79
C ALA A 12 -26.86 13.73 -34.29
N ALA A 13 -27.73 14.44 -35.00
CA ALA A 13 -28.21 15.76 -34.56
C ALA A 13 -29.17 15.63 -33.36
N GLU A 14 -30.05 14.63 -33.36
CA GLU A 14 -30.95 14.33 -32.23
C GLU A 14 -30.19 13.90 -30.95
N ALA A 15 -29.05 13.20 -31.11
CA ALA A 15 -28.20 12.81 -29.99
C ALA A 15 -27.43 14.00 -29.39
N ILE A 16 -27.06 14.98 -30.20
CA ILE A 16 -26.39 16.20 -29.73
C ILE A 16 -27.40 17.10 -29.00
N GLU A 17 -28.62 17.24 -29.52
CA GLU A 17 -29.69 18.03 -28.88
C GLU A 17 -30.15 17.41 -27.54
N ALA A 18 -30.13 16.08 -27.41
CA ALA A 18 -30.41 15.39 -26.15
C ALA A 18 -29.32 15.55 -25.08
N VAL A 19 -28.04 15.66 -25.50
CA VAL A 19 -26.90 15.90 -24.61
C VAL A 19 -26.87 17.35 -24.14
N GLU A 20 -27.24 18.30 -25.00
CA GLU A 20 -27.37 19.71 -24.62
C GLU A 20 -28.57 19.95 -23.67
N ALA A 21 -29.71 19.27 -23.88
CA ALA A 21 -30.86 19.33 -22.97
C ALA A 21 -30.59 18.73 -21.58
N ALA A 22 -29.71 17.72 -21.49
CA ALA A 22 -29.28 17.12 -20.23
C ALA A 22 -28.31 18.05 -19.45
N ALA A 23 -27.52 18.87 -20.15
CA ALA A 23 -26.65 19.86 -19.53
C ALA A 23 -27.42 21.06 -18.94
N GLU A 24 -28.60 21.39 -19.46
CA GLU A 24 -29.42 22.50 -18.96
C GLU A 24 -30.23 22.17 -17.68
N THR A 25 -30.35 20.89 -17.29
CA THR A 25 -31.19 20.47 -16.15
C THR A 25 -30.43 19.98 -14.90
N GLY A 26 -29.10 19.92 -14.94
CA GLY A 26 -28.26 19.38 -13.86
C GLY A 26 -27.15 20.33 -13.41
N GLY A 27 -27.50 21.41 -12.71
CA GLY A 27 -26.53 22.32 -12.10
C GLY A 27 -25.89 21.72 -10.85
N GLY A 28 -24.73 21.08 -10.99
CA GLY A 28 -23.87 20.65 -9.88
C GLY A 28 -22.51 20.16 -10.38
N SER A 29 -21.48 20.99 -10.26
CA SER A 29 -20.08 20.61 -10.50
C SER A 29 -19.54 19.83 -9.30
N PRO A 30 -18.75 18.73 -9.48
CA PRO A 30 -18.23 17.91 -8.38
C PRO A 30 -17.08 18.56 -7.58
N PHE A 31 -16.77 19.85 -7.79
CA PHE A 31 -15.63 20.50 -7.16
C PHE A 31 -15.95 21.41 -5.95
N ASP A 32 -17.23 21.57 -5.56
CA ASP A 32 -17.63 22.36 -4.39
C ASP A 32 -17.71 21.55 -3.07
N ALA A 33 -17.32 20.27 -3.08
CA ALA A 33 -17.32 19.42 -1.88
C ALA A 33 -16.06 19.56 -0.99
N PHE A 34 -15.05 20.33 -1.41
CA PHE A 34 -13.83 20.56 -0.62
C PHE A 34 -13.84 21.95 0.03
N GLY A 35 -14.85 22.17 0.88
CA GLY A 35 -14.91 23.34 1.76
C GLY A 35 -14.05 23.15 3.02
N THR A 36 -13.07 24.02 3.20
CA THR A 36 -12.36 24.28 4.45
C THR A 36 -13.34 24.46 5.62
N ARG A 37 -13.25 23.60 6.64
CA ARG A 37 -13.94 23.83 7.92
C ARG A 37 -13.14 24.85 8.74
N ASP A 38 -13.77 26.00 8.98
CA ASP A 38 -13.44 26.91 10.07
C ASP A 38 -13.64 26.18 11.40
N GLU A 39 -12.60 26.19 12.24
CA GLU A 39 -12.67 25.75 13.63
C GLU A 39 -13.41 26.79 14.48
N ALA A 40 -14.51 26.38 15.09
CA ALA A 40 -15.22 27.16 16.09
C ALA A 40 -14.98 26.55 17.48
N GLU A 41 -14.19 27.28 18.25
CA GLU A 41 -14.21 27.47 19.72
C GLU A 41 -15.20 26.62 20.53
N ALA A 42 -14.68 25.68 21.32
CA ALA A 42 -15.35 25.14 22.50
C ALA A 42 -14.32 24.90 23.62
N ASP A 43 -14.47 25.68 24.68
CA ASP A 43 -13.70 25.69 25.92
C ASP A 43 -13.90 24.39 26.73
N PRO A 44 -12.85 23.82 27.33
CA PRO A 44 -13.02 23.27 28.67
C PRO A 44 -11.91 23.69 29.64
N ALA A 45 -12.36 24.18 30.78
CA ALA A 45 -11.57 24.43 31.98
C ALA A 45 -10.99 23.14 32.59
N ALA A 46 -9.70 23.24 32.96
CA ALA A 46 -8.97 22.67 34.10
C ALA A 46 -9.33 21.26 34.65
N ASP A 47 -8.36 20.35 34.61
CA ASP A 47 -7.55 19.97 35.80
C ASP A 47 -6.42 18.97 35.43
N GLU A 48 -5.21 19.26 35.93
CA GLU A 48 -4.18 18.38 36.54
C GLU A 48 -3.98 16.93 35.99
N VAL A 49 -2.80 16.36 35.69
CA VAL A 49 -1.44 16.46 36.28
C VAL A 49 -0.41 15.77 35.34
N ALA A 50 0.83 16.27 35.38
CA ALA A 50 2.13 15.55 35.32
C ALA A 50 2.71 15.00 34.00
N ASP A 51 3.58 15.84 33.44
CA ASP A 51 4.81 15.50 32.71
C ASP A 51 5.67 14.43 33.38
N LEU A 52 6.19 13.51 32.57
CA LEU A 52 7.34 12.67 32.89
C LEU A 52 8.23 12.53 31.65
N LEU A 53 9.52 12.84 31.86
CA LEU A 53 10.71 12.46 31.08
C LEU A 53 11.29 13.52 30.13
N ALA A 54 12.04 14.42 30.74
CA ALA A 54 13.17 15.13 30.14
C ALA A 54 14.37 14.18 29.84
N PRO A 55 15.30 14.60 28.96
CA PRO A 55 16.20 13.74 28.19
C PRO A 55 17.55 13.48 28.87
N PHE A 56 18.16 12.33 28.57
CA PHE A 56 19.53 12.01 28.98
C PHE A 56 20.58 12.57 28.01
N GLY A 57 21.40 13.48 28.52
CA GLY A 57 22.87 13.39 28.48
C GLY A 57 23.59 13.54 27.13
N ALA A 58 24.06 14.76 26.85
CA ALA A 58 25.12 15.05 25.88
C ALA A 58 26.53 14.92 26.55
N PRO A 59 27.65 14.99 25.80
CA PRO A 59 28.70 13.97 25.81
C PRO A 59 29.98 14.39 26.57
N HIS A 60 30.76 13.40 26.99
CA HIS A 60 32.08 13.60 27.57
C HIS A 60 33.18 13.67 26.49
N ALA A 61 33.94 14.76 26.54
CA ALA A 61 35.14 15.01 25.73
C ALA A 61 36.41 14.43 26.37
N ALA A 62 37.26 13.81 25.54
CA ALA A 62 38.71 13.55 25.69
C ALA A 62 39.13 12.63 24.52
N LYS A 63 40.25 12.72 23.78
CA LYS A 63 41.48 13.53 23.81
C LYS A 63 42.25 13.15 22.52
N ALA A 64 42.70 14.11 21.71
CA ALA A 64 43.78 13.91 20.72
C ALA A 64 45.12 14.17 21.44
N PRO A 65 46.29 13.64 21.01
CA PRO A 65 46.90 13.96 19.70
C PRO A 65 47.77 12.83 19.06
N GLU A 66 48.04 12.91 17.75
CA GLU A 66 49.41 12.91 17.18
C GLU A 66 49.39 13.08 15.65
N GLU A 67 50.38 13.82 15.17
CA GLU A 67 50.55 14.38 13.82
C GLU A 67 51.52 13.56 12.93
N PRO A 68 51.71 13.91 11.64
CA PRO A 68 51.90 12.99 10.51
C PRO A 68 53.30 13.02 9.89
N ILE A 69 53.64 12.05 9.03
CA ILE A 69 54.73 12.13 8.03
C ILE A 69 54.44 11.17 6.84
N PRO A 70 55.05 11.31 5.63
CA PRO A 70 54.55 12.09 4.50
C PRO A 70 54.47 11.32 3.16
N ALA A 71 54.14 12.08 2.11
CA ALA A 71 54.00 11.78 0.69
C ALA A 71 55.00 10.80 0.03
N ASP A 72 54.50 10.10 -0.99
CA ASP A 72 55.30 9.62 -2.12
C ASP A 72 54.67 10.08 -3.45
N GLN A 73 55.54 10.47 -4.39
CA GLN A 73 55.23 11.16 -5.64
C GLN A 73 55.58 10.30 -6.87
N GLY A 74 54.63 10.23 -7.83
CA GLY A 74 54.85 10.17 -9.29
C GLY A 74 55.17 8.82 -9.94
N PRO A 75 55.16 8.71 -11.29
CA PRO A 75 54.94 9.74 -12.35
C PRO A 75 53.68 9.48 -13.22
N ALA A 76 52.98 10.50 -13.75
CA ALA A 76 53.20 11.31 -14.98
C ALA A 76 52.75 10.66 -16.32
N ASP A 77 51.96 11.45 -17.04
CA ASP A 77 51.78 11.57 -18.50
C ASP A 77 50.99 10.51 -19.30
N GLN A 78 49.74 10.86 -19.66
CA GLN A 78 49.29 10.81 -21.06
C GLN A 78 48.01 11.64 -21.32
N GLU A 79 48.14 12.61 -22.23
CA GLU A 79 47.06 13.45 -22.78
C GLU A 79 46.09 12.66 -23.69
N PRO A 80 44.86 13.18 -23.90
CA PRO A 80 43.76 12.45 -24.51
C PRO A 80 43.77 12.53 -26.05
N GLY A 81 43.58 11.38 -26.70
CA GLY A 81 43.38 11.28 -28.14
C GLY A 81 41.91 11.51 -28.53
N ASP A 82 41.71 12.55 -29.33
CA ASP A 82 40.54 12.88 -30.14
C ASP A 82 40.05 11.66 -30.95
N GLN A 83 38.83 11.17 -30.66
CA GLN A 83 38.10 10.24 -31.52
C GLN A 83 36.66 10.72 -31.66
N GLY A 84 36.33 11.14 -32.88
CA GLY A 84 35.01 11.62 -33.28
C GLY A 84 33.90 10.57 -33.16
N PRO A 85 32.64 10.98 -33.38
CA PRO A 85 31.48 10.17 -33.07
C PRO A 85 31.39 8.92 -33.93
N VAL A 86 31.34 7.76 -33.26
CA VAL A 86 31.03 6.47 -33.85
C VAL A 86 29.51 6.38 -34.04
N VAL A 87 29.07 6.35 -35.30
CA VAL A 87 27.69 6.05 -35.67
C VAL A 87 27.44 4.56 -35.50
N LEU A 88 26.62 4.17 -34.53
CA LEU A 88 26.16 2.79 -34.37
C LEU A 88 25.01 2.51 -35.34
N PRO A 89 25.07 1.44 -36.17
CA PRO A 89 23.96 1.05 -37.02
C PRO A 89 22.82 0.46 -36.19
N SER A 90 21.62 1.00 -36.37
CA SER A 90 20.36 0.48 -35.87
C SER A 90 20.05 -0.88 -36.50
N GLY A 91 20.02 -1.92 -35.66
CA GLY A 91 19.67 -3.28 -36.08
C GLY A 91 19.65 -4.24 -34.90
N LEU A 92 18.55 -4.29 -34.15
CA LEU A 92 18.28 -5.39 -33.21
C LEU A 92 18.02 -6.68 -34.03
N PRO A 93 18.73 -7.79 -33.78
CA PRO A 93 18.40 -9.06 -34.42
C PRO A 93 17.15 -9.67 -33.78
N LYS A 94 16.19 -10.04 -34.64
CA LYS A 94 15.03 -10.88 -34.32
C LYS A 94 15.51 -12.18 -33.65
N ARG A 95 15.11 -12.42 -32.39
CA ARG A 95 15.18 -13.75 -31.77
C ARG A 95 13.89 -14.50 -32.05
N GLU A 96 14.02 -15.67 -32.68
CA GLU A 96 12.93 -16.62 -32.89
C GLU A 96 12.40 -17.16 -31.54
N PRO A 97 11.08 -17.40 -31.40
CA PRO A 97 10.51 -17.96 -30.18
C PRO A 97 10.81 -19.46 -30.08
N GLY A 98 11.73 -19.79 -29.17
CA GLY A 98 11.95 -21.17 -28.71
C GLY A 98 10.75 -21.65 -27.88
N ARG A 99 10.20 -22.79 -28.29
CA ARG A 99 9.12 -23.55 -27.64
C ARG A 99 9.35 -23.72 -26.14
N THR A 100 8.45 -23.19 -25.31
CA THR A 100 8.32 -23.60 -23.91
C THR A 100 7.26 -24.70 -23.80
N SER A 101 7.68 -25.80 -23.18
CA SER A 101 6.88 -27.01 -23.01
C SER A 101 6.03 -26.87 -21.75
N ALA A 102 4.73 -27.06 -21.86
CA ALA A 102 3.81 -27.14 -20.72
C ALA A 102 4.20 -28.30 -19.77
N PRO A 103 4.13 -28.14 -18.43
CA PRO A 103 4.27 -29.26 -17.54
C PRO A 103 2.95 -30.04 -17.46
N ARG A 104 3.04 -31.34 -17.73
CA ARG A 104 1.96 -32.31 -17.55
C ARG A 104 1.86 -32.69 -16.07
N ASN A 105 0.62 -32.73 -15.59
CA ASN A 105 0.18 -33.38 -14.35
C ASN A 105 0.81 -34.76 -14.16
N ALA A 106 1.43 -34.98 -13.00
CA ALA A 106 1.73 -36.30 -12.47
C ALA A 106 1.09 -36.43 -11.08
N GLY A 107 0.23 -37.43 -10.94
CA GLY A 107 -0.47 -37.76 -9.69
C GLY A 107 0.44 -38.32 -8.59
N PRO A 108 -0.12 -38.57 -7.39
CA PRO A 108 0.66 -38.71 -6.17
C PRO A 108 1.28 -40.10 -6.06
N ALA A 109 2.59 -40.16 -5.81
CA ALA A 109 3.27 -41.35 -5.35
C ALA A 109 3.35 -41.34 -3.83
N GLN A 110 2.82 -42.40 -3.23
CA GLN A 110 2.91 -42.72 -1.81
C GLN A 110 4.36 -42.69 -1.32
N ARG A 111 4.61 -42.07 -0.17
CA ARG A 111 5.81 -42.35 0.63
C ARG A 111 5.46 -42.57 2.09
N GLU A 112 6.10 -43.62 2.56
CA GLU A 112 5.85 -44.37 3.78
C GLU A 112 6.32 -43.62 5.03
N SER A 113 5.53 -43.81 6.08
CA SER A 113 5.83 -43.51 7.47
C SER A 113 7.01 -44.35 7.98
N VAL A 114 8.00 -43.72 8.61
CA VAL A 114 8.87 -44.38 9.58
C VAL A 114 8.91 -43.56 10.86
N PHE A 115 8.34 -44.16 11.91
CA PHE A 115 8.42 -43.74 13.30
C PHE A 115 9.87 -43.73 13.79
N GLY A 116 10.22 -42.70 14.57
CA GLY A 116 11.42 -42.66 15.41
C GLY A 116 11.10 -41.97 16.73
N THR A 117 11.08 -42.74 17.81
CA THR A 117 10.67 -42.40 19.18
C THR A 117 11.76 -41.66 19.97
N ALA A 118 11.32 -40.89 20.99
CA ALA A 118 12.03 -40.00 21.92
C ALA A 118 13.15 -40.67 22.80
N PRO A 119 13.90 -39.96 23.69
CA PRO A 119 13.43 -39.11 24.83
C PRO A 119 14.17 -37.75 24.93
N GLY A 120 13.81 -36.72 25.69
CA GLY A 120 12.98 -36.58 26.89
C GLY A 120 13.84 -35.95 27.99
N GLU A 121 13.73 -34.65 28.24
CA GLU A 121 14.16 -34.05 29.51
C GLU A 121 13.54 -32.66 29.72
N SER A 122 12.86 -32.53 30.86
CA SER A 122 12.39 -31.29 31.48
C SER A 122 13.12 -31.19 32.83
N PRO A 123 13.37 -29.99 33.38
CA PRO A 123 12.44 -29.56 34.43
C PRO A 123 12.23 -28.03 34.53
N ALA A 124 11.09 -27.66 35.11
CA ALA A 124 10.78 -26.38 35.77
C ALA A 124 10.54 -26.66 37.28
N PRO A 125 10.09 -25.72 38.13
CA PRO A 125 10.29 -24.26 38.19
C PRO A 125 10.75 -23.80 39.61
N ALA A 126 11.06 -22.51 39.80
CA ALA A 126 11.04 -21.89 41.14
C ALA A 126 10.46 -20.47 41.08
N SER A 127 9.46 -20.27 41.93
CA SER A 127 8.74 -19.03 42.24
C SER A 127 9.40 -18.28 43.39
N SER A 128 9.26 -16.95 43.44
CA SER A 128 8.84 -16.20 44.66
C SER A 128 8.88 -14.66 44.47
N SER A 129 7.67 -14.09 44.55
CA SER A 129 7.24 -12.87 45.25
C SER A 129 8.25 -11.94 45.97
N SER A 130 8.13 -10.66 45.62
CA SER A 130 7.81 -9.47 46.46
C SER A 130 8.41 -9.33 47.86
N SER A 131 9.08 -8.19 48.13
CA SER A 131 8.72 -7.28 49.24
C SER A 131 9.61 -6.02 49.31
N SER A 132 8.95 -4.94 49.73
CA SER A 132 9.35 -3.55 49.95
C SER A 132 10.07 -3.29 51.28
N SER A 133 10.92 -2.25 51.34
CA SER A 133 11.02 -1.24 52.44
C SER A 133 12.17 -0.25 52.16
N PHE A 134 11.92 1.06 52.04
CA PHE A 134 11.91 2.10 53.11
C PHE A 134 13.30 2.50 53.65
N PHE A 135 13.72 3.74 53.35
CA PHE A 135 14.62 4.69 54.05
C PHE A 135 15.10 5.70 52.97
N GLY A 136 15.22 7.02 53.10
CA GLY A 136 15.07 8.01 54.17
C GLY A 136 15.53 9.34 53.55
N SER A 137 14.76 10.41 53.73
CA SER A 137 14.99 11.74 53.13
C SER A 137 16.03 12.59 53.87
N ALA A 138 16.79 13.42 53.13
CA ALA A 138 17.21 14.82 53.40
C ALA A 138 18.56 15.17 52.69
N PRO A 139 18.96 16.45 52.50
CA PRO A 139 18.21 17.67 52.18
C PRO A 139 18.76 18.40 50.92
N ALA A 140 17.97 19.31 50.35
CA ALA A 140 18.37 20.17 49.22
C ALA A 140 19.13 21.45 49.66
N PRO A 141 20.16 21.89 48.92
CA PRO A 141 20.75 23.22 49.08
C PRO A 141 20.00 24.29 48.26
N ARG A 142 19.96 25.49 48.83
CA ARG A 142 19.41 26.74 48.29
C ARG A 142 20.40 27.43 47.35
N GLN A 143 19.89 28.12 46.33
CA GLN A 143 20.45 29.30 45.60
C GLN A 143 19.49 29.58 44.42
N GLU A 144 19.16 30.76 43.92
CA GLU A 144 19.24 32.19 44.30
C GLU A 144 18.21 32.89 43.36
N PRO A 145 17.69 34.09 43.66
CA PRO A 145 16.51 34.65 42.99
C PRO A 145 16.82 35.33 41.64
N VAL A 146 16.00 35.05 40.63
CA VAL A 146 16.00 35.72 39.30
C VAL A 146 15.14 36.99 39.36
N PRO A 147 15.59 38.14 38.79
CA PRO A 147 14.89 39.42 38.87
C PRO A 147 13.68 39.55 37.91
N PRO A 148 12.67 40.39 38.22
CA PRO A 148 11.46 40.52 37.42
C PRO A 148 11.61 41.48 36.22
N PRO A 149 10.81 41.30 35.14
CA PRO A 149 10.80 42.18 33.97
C PRO A 149 9.98 43.47 34.18
N PRO A 150 10.24 44.54 33.40
CA PRO A 150 9.67 45.87 33.59
C PRO A 150 8.24 46.05 33.03
N PRO A 151 7.49 47.08 33.49
CA PRO A 151 6.09 47.31 33.15
C PRO A 151 5.87 48.07 31.83
N ALA A 152 4.68 47.86 31.27
CA ALA A 152 4.16 48.43 30.01
C ALA A 152 3.72 49.89 30.14
N GLU A 153 3.92 50.68 29.06
CA GLU A 153 3.52 52.08 28.94
C GLU A 153 2.12 52.26 28.32
N ASP A 154 1.47 53.34 28.77
CA ASP A 154 0.08 53.76 28.59
C ASP A 154 -0.33 54.16 27.17
N ALA A 155 -1.59 53.87 26.82
CA ALA A 155 -2.33 54.53 25.75
C ALA A 155 -3.66 55.10 26.27
N ALA A 156 -3.90 56.38 25.95
CA ALA A 156 -4.95 57.25 26.47
C ALA A 156 -6.40 56.94 25.99
N PRO A 157 -7.45 57.48 26.64
CA PRO A 157 -8.84 57.02 26.50
C PRO A 157 -9.70 57.87 25.54
N GLU A 158 -10.65 57.24 24.86
CA GLU A 158 -11.72 57.87 24.08
C GLU A 158 -13.12 57.44 24.58
N PRO A 159 -14.19 58.24 24.37
CA PRO A 159 -15.34 58.31 25.27
C PRO A 159 -16.54 57.46 24.84
N VAL A 160 -17.35 57.10 25.84
CA VAL A 160 -18.62 56.37 25.74
C VAL A 160 -19.71 57.24 25.12
N ARG A 161 -20.40 56.77 24.07
CA ARG A 161 -21.74 57.26 23.69
C ARG A 161 -22.68 56.18 23.13
N ASP A 162 -23.74 55.99 23.90
CA ASP A 162 -25.15 55.70 23.59
C ASP A 162 -25.55 54.67 22.55
N MET A 163 -26.14 53.60 23.10
CA MET A 163 -26.84 52.52 22.42
C MET A 163 -28.36 52.77 22.52
N SER A 164 -28.90 53.60 21.63
CA SER A 164 -30.31 53.48 21.18
C SER A 164 -30.64 54.55 20.15
N THR A 165 -30.71 54.17 18.87
CA THR A 165 -31.72 54.69 17.93
C THR A 165 -31.75 53.86 16.63
N ALA A 166 -32.94 53.34 16.35
CA ALA A 166 -33.52 53.15 15.02
C ALA A 166 -32.92 52.10 14.05
N LEU A 167 -33.54 50.91 14.11
CA LEU A 167 -34.03 50.14 12.97
C LEU A 167 -34.20 50.97 11.69
N ARG A 168 -33.35 50.75 10.66
CA ARG A 168 -33.72 50.68 9.23
C ARG A 168 -32.65 49.89 8.45
N ARG A 169 -32.91 48.61 8.19
CA ARG A 169 -32.17 47.81 7.21
C ARG A 169 -32.35 48.44 5.82
N ARG A 170 -31.27 48.96 5.22
CA ARG A 170 -31.20 49.21 3.77
C ARG A 170 -30.93 47.87 3.06
N PRO A 171 -31.62 47.54 1.97
CA PRO A 171 -31.29 46.37 1.17
C PRO A 171 -29.91 46.59 0.53
N ARG A 172 -28.99 45.61 0.68
CA ARG A 172 -27.76 45.59 -0.13
C ARG A 172 -28.14 45.27 -1.59
N PRO A 173 -27.54 45.91 -2.60
CA PRO A 173 -27.79 45.58 -3.99
C PRO A 173 -27.33 44.15 -4.29
N ALA A 174 -28.08 43.44 -5.12
CA ALA A 174 -27.76 42.10 -5.59
C ALA A 174 -26.41 42.11 -6.33
N ARG A 175 -25.52 41.18 -6.00
CA ARG A 175 -24.32 40.89 -6.80
C ARG A 175 -24.79 40.28 -8.12
N ASP A 176 -24.29 40.80 -9.23
CA ASP A 176 -24.39 40.18 -10.55
C ASP A 176 -23.87 38.73 -10.49
N PRO A 177 -24.56 37.75 -11.10
CA PRO A 177 -24.04 36.40 -11.23
C PRO A 177 -22.87 36.43 -12.22
N LEU A 178 -21.68 36.07 -11.74
CA LEU A 178 -20.53 35.74 -12.58
C LEU A 178 -20.90 34.50 -13.41
N GLY A 179 -21.19 34.69 -14.69
CA GLY A 179 -21.28 33.59 -15.66
C GLY A 179 -19.92 32.89 -15.82
N PRO A 180 -19.89 31.64 -16.29
CA PRO A 180 -18.64 30.91 -16.48
C PRO A 180 -17.95 31.41 -17.76
N ASP A 181 -17.12 32.43 -17.63
CA ASP A 181 -16.07 32.70 -18.62
C ASP A 181 -14.99 31.60 -18.48
N PHE A 182 -15.23 30.44 -19.08
CA PHE A 182 -14.13 29.54 -19.45
C PHE A 182 -13.43 30.11 -20.68
N GLY A 183 -12.67 31.19 -20.48
CA GLY A 183 -11.58 31.50 -21.39
C GLY A 183 -10.64 30.30 -21.47
N PRO A 184 -9.96 30.06 -22.61
CA PRO A 184 -8.97 29.00 -22.71
C PRO A 184 -7.96 29.17 -21.59
N VAL A 185 -7.92 28.23 -20.65
CA VAL A 185 -6.86 28.17 -19.64
C VAL A 185 -5.57 28.07 -20.44
N PRO A 186 -4.63 29.03 -20.33
CA PRO A 186 -3.37 28.89 -21.03
C PRO A 186 -2.72 27.62 -20.50
N ALA A 187 -2.54 26.63 -21.37
CA ALA A 187 -1.74 25.45 -21.08
C ALA A 187 -0.38 25.97 -20.61
N GLY A 188 -0.11 25.83 -19.30
CA GLY A 188 1.21 26.15 -18.77
C GLY A 188 2.26 25.39 -19.58
N PRO A 189 3.46 25.97 -19.78
CA PRO A 189 4.45 25.38 -20.67
C PRO A 189 4.69 23.93 -20.27
N ALA A 190 4.54 23.04 -21.24
CA ALA A 190 4.74 21.61 -21.06
C ALA A 190 6.17 21.43 -20.52
N ARG A 191 6.28 20.92 -19.28
CA ARG A 191 7.52 21.01 -18.51
C ARG A 191 8.53 20.00 -19.05
N THR A 192 9.46 20.47 -19.87
CA THR A 192 10.64 19.70 -20.22
C THR A 192 11.38 19.32 -18.94
N THR A 193 11.64 18.03 -18.75
CA THR A 193 12.35 17.51 -17.57
C THR A 193 13.65 16.86 -18.00
N ARG A 194 14.72 17.13 -17.26
CA ARG A 194 16.06 16.57 -17.51
C ARG A 194 16.38 15.56 -16.41
N ILE A 195 16.82 14.38 -16.81
CA ILE A 195 17.22 13.28 -15.95
C ILE A 195 18.64 12.87 -16.36
N VAL A 196 19.56 12.81 -15.41
CA VAL A 196 20.89 12.25 -15.66
C VAL A 196 20.85 10.78 -15.33
N ALA A 197 21.16 9.92 -16.29
CA ALA A 197 21.24 8.48 -16.15
C ALA A 197 22.67 8.04 -16.48
N ASP A 198 23.47 7.82 -15.44
CA ASP A 198 24.91 7.60 -15.55
C ASP A 198 25.62 8.76 -16.28
N ASP A 199 26.19 8.51 -17.47
CA ASP A 199 26.83 9.51 -18.33
C ASP A 199 25.87 10.11 -19.38
N LEU A 200 24.58 9.74 -19.36
CA LEU A 200 23.57 10.20 -20.29
C LEU A 200 22.68 11.29 -19.67
N LEU A 201 22.37 12.30 -20.46
CA LEU A 201 21.34 13.29 -20.18
C LEU A 201 20.10 12.98 -21.03
N LEU A 202 19.04 12.53 -20.35
CA LEU A 202 17.71 12.35 -20.93
C LEU A 202 16.90 13.63 -20.74
N THR A 203 16.50 14.26 -21.85
CA THR A 203 15.55 15.37 -21.84
C THR A 203 14.20 14.86 -22.31
N VAL A 204 13.25 14.76 -21.38
CA VAL A 204 11.87 14.38 -21.65
C VAL A 204 11.10 15.63 -22.04
N ASN A 205 10.78 15.77 -23.33
CA ASN A 205 9.95 16.85 -23.86
C ASN A 205 8.62 16.27 -24.38
N PRO A 206 7.47 16.68 -23.82
CA PRO A 206 6.17 16.15 -24.20
C PRO A 206 5.65 16.65 -25.56
N VAL A 207 6.25 17.70 -26.14
CA VAL A 207 5.84 18.28 -27.43
C VAL A 207 6.70 17.74 -28.57
N ASP A 208 8.03 17.79 -28.40
CA ASP A 208 8.98 17.48 -29.48
C ASP A 208 9.55 16.05 -29.41
N GLY A 209 9.15 15.28 -28.38
CA GLY A 209 9.69 13.95 -28.10
C GLY A 209 10.90 13.98 -27.16
N SER A 210 11.32 12.80 -26.68
CA SER A 210 12.46 12.70 -25.75
C SER A 210 13.78 12.56 -26.49
N GLU A 211 14.81 13.28 -26.05
CA GLU A 211 16.18 13.18 -26.58
C GLU A 211 17.14 12.61 -25.54
N VAL A 212 18.14 11.88 -26.00
CA VAL A 212 19.23 11.34 -25.18
C VAL A 212 20.54 11.88 -25.72
N THR A 213 21.31 12.53 -24.86
CA THR A 213 22.63 13.08 -25.18
C THR A 213 23.65 12.64 -24.15
N LEU A 214 24.94 12.76 -24.44
CA LEU A 214 25.97 12.62 -23.42
C LEU A 214 25.87 13.81 -22.45
N CYS A 215 25.96 13.52 -21.15
CA CYS A 215 25.93 14.54 -20.12
C CYS A 215 27.15 15.47 -20.26
N PRO A 216 26.96 16.79 -20.41
CA PRO A 216 28.08 17.72 -20.55
C PRO A 216 29.04 17.67 -19.34
N PRO A 217 30.35 17.85 -19.56
CA PRO A 217 31.30 17.98 -18.45
C PRO A 217 30.90 19.14 -17.54
N GLY A 218 30.70 18.86 -16.24
CA GLY A 218 30.25 19.83 -15.24
C GLY A 218 28.75 19.83 -14.95
N GLU A 219 27.94 19.08 -15.72
CA GLU A 219 26.52 18.85 -15.43
C GLU A 219 26.24 17.47 -14.82
N LEU A 220 27.27 16.61 -14.72
CA LEU A 220 27.22 15.37 -13.98
C LEU A 220 26.93 15.68 -12.50
N PRO A 221 25.87 15.08 -11.92
CA PRO A 221 25.57 15.25 -10.51
C PRO A 221 26.76 14.86 -9.63
N GLU A 222 26.96 15.60 -8.55
CA GLU A 222 27.87 15.18 -7.50
C GLU A 222 27.40 13.86 -6.87
N ARG A 223 28.30 13.21 -6.13
CA ARG A 223 27.96 11.98 -5.40
C ARG A 223 26.71 12.20 -4.55
N PRO A 224 25.66 11.37 -4.70
CA PRO A 224 24.42 11.54 -3.95
C PRO A 224 24.63 11.54 -2.43
N ALA A 225 24.00 12.49 -1.73
CA ALA A 225 24.03 12.54 -0.28
C ALA A 225 23.07 11.51 0.33
N LYS A 226 23.45 10.91 1.46
CA LYS A 226 22.54 10.08 2.27
C LYS A 226 21.44 10.95 2.88
N ARG A 227 20.21 10.46 2.84
CA ARG A 227 19.06 11.10 3.51
C ARG A 227 19.19 10.96 5.02
N GLY A 228 18.85 12.01 5.75
CA GLY A 228 18.77 11.95 7.21
C GLY A 228 17.67 10.99 7.70
N PRO A 229 17.79 10.43 8.93
CA PRO A 229 16.82 9.48 9.48
C PRO A 229 15.38 10.00 9.49
N ALA A 230 15.19 11.28 9.84
CA ALA A 230 13.85 11.91 9.86
C ALA A 230 13.20 11.95 8.47
N VAL A 231 13.98 12.23 7.42
CA VAL A 231 13.50 12.28 6.03
C VAL A 231 13.11 10.87 5.56
N ARG A 232 13.92 9.85 5.91
CA ARG A 232 13.59 8.45 5.61
C ARG A 232 12.31 8.02 6.32
N ALA A 233 12.18 8.32 7.61
CA ALA A 233 10.97 8.01 8.38
C ALA A 233 9.71 8.69 7.81
N GLU A 234 9.82 9.92 7.31
CA GLU A 234 8.71 10.60 6.63
C GLU A 234 8.34 9.93 5.31
N ARG A 235 9.34 9.60 4.47
CA ARG A 235 9.10 8.88 3.21
C ARG A 235 8.48 7.51 3.44
N SER A 236 9.00 6.73 4.38
CA SER A 236 8.43 5.41 4.71
C SER A 236 7.00 5.53 5.24
N ARG A 237 6.65 6.62 5.94
CA ARG A 237 5.27 6.90 6.34
C ARG A 237 4.39 7.28 5.16
N ALA A 238 4.87 8.15 4.27
CA ALA A 238 4.16 8.59 3.07
C ALA A 238 3.98 7.47 2.03
N ALA A 239 4.87 6.48 2.01
CA ALA A 239 4.80 5.31 1.13
C ALA A 239 3.81 4.24 1.64
N ARG A 240 3.27 4.35 2.85
CA ARG A 240 2.26 3.40 3.34
C ARG A 240 0.94 3.64 2.61
N PRO A 241 0.20 2.58 2.22
CA PRO A 241 -1.11 2.74 1.61
C PRO A 241 -2.02 3.55 2.52
N PRO A 242 -2.85 4.46 1.97
CA PRO A 242 -3.78 5.23 2.76
C PRO A 242 -4.71 4.29 3.54
N LEU A 243 -4.95 4.65 4.80
CA LEU A 243 -5.95 3.96 5.62
C LEU A 243 -7.34 4.27 5.05
N PRO A 244 -8.27 3.29 5.06
CA PRO A 244 -9.63 3.55 4.61
C PRO A 244 -10.29 4.53 5.59
N SER A 245 -11.18 5.38 5.09
CA SER A 245 -12.03 6.23 5.91
C SER A 245 -12.97 5.35 6.76
N GLY A 246 -12.83 5.37 8.09
CA GLY A 246 -13.71 4.62 9.00
C GLY A 246 -13.03 4.24 10.33
N PRO A 247 -13.78 3.68 11.30
CA PRO A 247 -13.21 3.18 12.54
C PRO A 247 -12.31 1.97 12.23
N ALA A 248 -11.02 2.22 12.04
CA ALA A 248 -10.03 1.18 11.90
C ALA A 248 -9.86 0.50 13.26
N GLY A 249 -10.42 -0.70 13.42
CA GLY A 249 -9.96 -1.61 14.44
C GLY A 249 -8.47 -1.81 14.23
N GLY A 250 -7.65 -1.29 15.15
CA GLY A 250 -6.19 -1.39 15.02
C GLY A 250 -5.75 -2.85 14.84
N PRO A 251 -4.58 -3.09 14.22
CA PRO A 251 -4.04 -4.44 14.13
C PRO A 251 -3.72 -4.91 15.55
N GLY A 252 -4.65 -5.59 16.20
CA GLY A 252 -4.36 -6.35 17.40
C GLY A 252 -3.22 -7.35 17.16
N ARG A 253 -2.57 -7.76 18.23
CA ARG A 253 -1.36 -8.59 18.23
C ARG A 253 -1.48 -9.84 17.38
N LEU A 254 -0.39 -10.22 16.71
CA LEU A 254 -0.29 -11.50 16.01
C LEU A 254 -0.43 -12.68 16.99
N LEU A 255 -1.31 -13.62 16.65
CA LEU A 255 -1.53 -14.84 17.42
C LEU A 255 -0.53 -15.92 17.01
N GLU A 256 0.03 -16.62 18.00
CA GLU A 256 0.97 -17.73 17.81
C GLU A 256 2.27 -17.37 17.05
N ARG A 257 2.64 -16.08 16.96
CA ARG A 257 3.85 -15.62 16.23
C ARG A 257 4.97 -15.06 17.10
N THR A 258 4.81 -15.03 18.42
CA THR A 258 5.77 -14.39 19.34
C THR A 258 7.16 -15.00 19.28
N GLU A 259 7.27 -16.32 19.34
CA GLU A 259 8.58 -17.02 19.32
C GLU A 259 9.33 -16.80 17.99
N LEU A 260 8.60 -16.86 16.88
CA LEU A 260 9.16 -16.64 15.56
C LEU A 260 9.64 -15.20 15.39
N ARG A 261 8.84 -14.21 15.83
CA ARG A 261 9.22 -12.79 15.84
C ARG A 261 10.52 -12.58 16.63
N GLU A 262 10.61 -13.11 17.85
CA GLU A 262 11.81 -12.98 18.68
C GLU A 262 13.04 -13.67 18.06
N ARG A 263 12.84 -14.82 17.40
CA ARG A 263 13.90 -15.51 16.68
C ARG A 263 14.41 -14.66 15.52
N ILE A 264 13.52 -14.09 14.71
CA ILE A 264 13.89 -13.23 13.58
C ILE A 264 14.64 -11.99 14.07
N THR A 265 14.11 -11.26 15.06
CA THR A 265 14.77 -10.07 15.62
C THR A 265 16.18 -10.41 16.13
N ARG A 266 16.37 -11.57 16.78
CA ARG A 266 17.68 -12.02 17.27
C ARG A 266 18.66 -12.35 16.14
N LEU A 267 18.18 -12.88 15.02
CA LEU A 267 19.02 -13.16 13.85
C LEU A 267 19.44 -11.86 13.17
N LEU A 268 18.50 -10.95 12.94
CA LEU A 268 18.76 -9.63 12.33
C LEU A 268 19.73 -8.80 13.18
N ALA A 269 19.58 -8.81 14.51
CA ALA A 269 20.50 -8.15 15.44
C ALA A 269 21.95 -8.68 15.39
N ARG A 270 22.18 -9.85 14.78
CA ARG A 270 23.51 -10.44 14.57
C ARG A 270 24.03 -10.20 13.13
N GLY A 271 23.35 -9.37 12.35
CA GLY A 271 23.66 -9.15 10.94
C GLY A 271 23.39 -10.37 10.06
N ARG A 272 22.49 -11.28 10.48
CA ARG A 272 22.13 -12.46 9.68
C ARG A 272 20.90 -12.16 8.85
N SER A 273 20.96 -12.50 7.56
CA SER A 273 19.83 -12.43 6.66
C SER A 273 18.94 -13.67 6.82
N VAL A 274 17.63 -13.47 6.70
CA VAL A 274 16.59 -14.47 6.98
C VAL A 274 15.66 -14.57 5.78
N ARG A 275 15.38 -15.80 5.35
CA ARG A 275 14.31 -16.10 4.40
C ARG A 275 13.12 -16.71 5.14
N LEU A 276 11.98 -16.01 5.10
CA LEU A 276 10.71 -16.46 5.66
C LEU A 276 9.82 -17.03 4.55
N THR A 277 9.67 -18.34 4.53
CA THR A 277 8.85 -19.03 3.52
C THR A 277 7.50 -19.43 4.11
N GLY A 278 6.40 -19.09 3.44
CA GLY A 278 5.08 -19.55 3.85
C GLY A 278 4.03 -19.39 2.76
N PRO A 279 2.96 -20.21 2.76
CA PRO A 279 1.89 -20.12 1.77
C PRO A 279 1.20 -18.76 1.76
N GLY A 280 0.47 -18.48 0.67
CA GLY A 280 -0.36 -17.29 0.57
C GLY A 280 -1.39 -17.21 1.71
N GLY A 281 -1.54 -16.05 2.33
CA GLY A 281 -2.46 -15.87 3.46
C GLY A 281 -1.98 -16.41 4.82
N SER A 282 -0.73 -16.87 4.95
CA SER A 282 -0.16 -17.34 6.23
C SER A 282 0.12 -16.22 7.27
N GLY A 283 0.01 -14.96 6.85
CA GLY A 283 0.27 -13.78 7.69
C GLY A 283 1.69 -13.22 7.61
N LYS A 284 2.48 -13.56 6.57
CA LYS A 284 3.85 -13.04 6.38
C LYS A 284 3.92 -11.52 6.48
N SER A 285 3.16 -10.80 5.64
CA SER A 285 3.17 -9.33 5.60
C SER A 285 2.78 -8.70 6.95
N ALA A 286 1.85 -9.33 7.68
CA ALA A 286 1.47 -8.88 9.02
C ALA A 286 2.61 -9.06 10.04
N LEU A 287 3.37 -10.16 9.95
CA LEU A 287 4.59 -10.38 10.73
C LEU A 287 5.70 -9.39 10.39
N LEU A 288 5.90 -9.12 9.09
CA LEU A 288 6.87 -8.11 8.65
C LEU A 288 6.53 -6.73 9.21
N ALA A 289 5.25 -6.34 9.18
CA ALA A 289 4.79 -5.06 9.71
C ALA A 289 5.08 -4.90 11.21
N GLU A 290 4.89 -5.93 12.04
CA GLU A 290 5.29 -5.89 13.46
C GLU A 290 6.81 -5.82 13.66
N LEU A 291 7.59 -6.38 12.73
CA LEU A 291 9.05 -6.40 12.80
C LEU A 291 9.69 -5.07 12.44
N VAL A 292 9.00 -4.19 11.70
CA VAL A 292 9.50 -2.84 11.36
C VAL A 292 9.87 -2.07 12.61
N ASP A 293 8.93 -1.92 13.54
CA ASP A 293 9.16 -1.17 14.78
C ASP A 293 10.16 -1.89 15.69
N ALA A 294 10.13 -3.23 15.72
CA ALA A 294 11.05 -4.03 16.52
C ALA A 294 12.51 -3.96 16.02
N CYS A 295 12.72 -3.62 14.74
CA CYS A 295 14.05 -3.56 14.12
C CYS A 295 14.54 -2.13 13.87
N ALA A 296 13.77 -1.09 14.21
CA ALA A 296 14.04 0.30 13.88
C ALA A 296 15.42 0.80 14.34
N GLU A 297 15.91 0.31 15.49
CA GLU A 297 17.18 0.74 16.08
C GLU A 297 18.34 -0.24 15.83
N LEU A 298 18.14 -1.32 15.05
CA LEU A 298 19.16 -2.35 14.86
C LEU A 298 20.29 -1.94 13.93
N ALA A 299 20.05 -1.02 13.00
CA ALA A 299 20.98 -0.64 11.95
C ALA A 299 21.10 0.89 11.82
N PRO A 300 22.27 1.43 11.44
CA PRO A 300 22.50 2.87 11.37
C PRO A 300 21.62 3.57 10.32
N ASP A 301 21.33 2.90 9.21
CA ASP A 301 20.43 3.42 8.19
C ASP A 301 18.94 3.12 8.46
N GLY A 302 18.65 2.39 9.54
CA GLY A 302 17.29 2.03 9.98
C GLY A 302 16.72 0.81 9.24
N VAL A 303 15.39 0.77 9.13
CA VAL A 303 14.65 -0.27 8.41
C VAL A 303 14.16 0.28 7.08
N VAL A 304 14.43 -0.45 5.99
CA VAL A 304 13.91 -0.15 4.65
C VAL A 304 12.90 -1.21 4.26
N LEU A 305 11.69 -0.80 3.88
CA LEU A 305 10.63 -1.68 3.40
C LEU A 305 10.59 -1.63 1.87
N LEU A 306 10.73 -2.78 1.23
CA LEU A 306 10.66 -2.94 -0.21
C LEU A 306 9.60 -3.98 -0.59
N SER A 307 8.99 -3.80 -1.75
CA SER A 307 8.13 -4.81 -2.38
C SER A 307 8.96 -5.58 -3.40
N GLY A 308 9.05 -6.91 -3.26
CA GLY A 308 9.70 -7.81 -4.22
C GLY A 308 8.80 -8.22 -5.39
N ARG A 309 7.52 -7.88 -5.34
CA ARG A 309 6.52 -8.30 -6.33
C ARG A 309 6.74 -7.61 -7.67
N GLY A 310 6.83 -8.39 -8.74
CA GLY A 310 7.06 -7.86 -10.09
C GLY A 310 8.40 -7.13 -10.27
N ARG A 311 9.33 -7.26 -9.31
CA ARG A 311 10.63 -6.58 -9.33
C ARG A 311 11.75 -7.48 -9.79
N THR A 312 12.70 -6.89 -10.49
CA THR A 312 14.01 -7.48 -10.78
C THR A 312 15.04 -7.12 -9.70
N PRO A 313 16.21 -7.79 -9.66
CA PRO A 313 17.30 -7.38 -8.77
C PRO A 313 17.71 -5.92 -8.94
N ALA A 314 17.77 -5.44 -10.19
CA ALA A 314 18.11 -4.05 -10.49
C ALA A 314 17.07 -3.07 -9.94
N ASP A 315 15.79 -3.43 -9.98
CA ASP A 315 14.71 -2.59 -9.42
C ASP A 315 14.84 -2.51 -7.90
N LEU A 316 15.05 -3.64 -7.20
CA LEU A 316 15.22 -3.62 -5.74
C LEU A 316 16.45 -2.84 -5.28
N LEU A 317 17.58 -2.96 -5.99
CA LEU A 317 18.79 -2.18 -5.70
C LEU A 317 18.55 -0.68 -5.95
N GLY A 318 17.82 -0.34 -7.01
CA GLY A 318 17.41 1.03 -7.31
C GLY A 318 16.45 1.61 -6.27
N ASP A 319 15.46 0.84 -5.83
CA ASP A 319 14.51 1.22 -4.79
C ASP A 319 15.21 1.42 -3.45
N LEU A 320 16.11 0.49 -3.06
CA LEU A 320 16.94 0.63 -1.86
C LEU A 320 17.78 1.91 -1.90
N ALA A 321 18.44 2.19 -3.04
CA ALA A 321 19.22 3.41 -3.19
C ALA A 321 18.35 4.67 -3.14
N THR A 322 17.14 4.63 -3.71
CA THR A 322 16.19 5.76 -3.70
C THR A 322 15.67 6.07 -2.30
N GLU A 323 15.50 5.04 -1.47
CA GLU A 323 15.10 5.20 -0.07
C GLU A 323 16.24 5.75 0.82
N VAL A 324 17.49 5.40 0.54
CA VAL A 324 18.63 5.82 1.37
C VAL A 324 19.28 7.13 0.90
N PHE A 325 19.33 7.39 -0.41
CA PHE A 325 20.05 8.51 -1.00
C PHE A 325 19.12 9.51 -1.70
N GLU A 326 19.60 10.75 -1.85
CA GLU A 326 18.93 11.77 -2.65
C GLU A 326 19.26 11.62 -4.13
N LEU A 327 18.38 10.92 -4.86
CA LEU A 327 18.53 10.59 -6.28
C LEU A 327 17.57 11.39 -7.18
N THR A 328 17.22 12.61 -6.77
CA THR A 328 16.27 13.45 -7.52
C THR A 328 16.80 13.73 -8.93
N ARG A 329 16.10 13.21 -9.95
CA ARG A 329 16.48 13.32 -11.38
C ARG A 329 17.86 12.76 -11.71
N HIS A 330 18.37 11.85 -10.88
CA HIS A 330 19.63 11.19 -11.08
C HIS A 330 19.44 9.68 -10.92
N ARG A 331 19.67 8.92 -12.00
CA ARG A 331 19.70 7.46 -12.00
C ARG A 331 21.17 7.03 -12.06
N PRO A 332 21.76 6.56 -10.94
CA PRO A 332 23.15 6.11 -10.94
C PRO A 332 23.38 4.95 -11.91
N GLY A 333 24.54 4.93 -12.56
CA GLY A 333 25.02 3.76 -13.28
C GLY A 333 25.37 2.60 -12.34
N PRO A 334 25.60 1.38 -12.88
CA PRO A 334 25.86 0.20 -12.05
C PRO A 334 27.11 0.30 -11.18
N ALA A 335 28.13 1.06 -11.59
CA ALA A 335 29.35 1.24 -10.81
C ALA A 335 29.07 2.09 -9.55
N LEU A 336 28.55 3.30 -9.76
CA LEU A 336 28.18 4.21 -8.67
C LEU A 336 27.11 3.58 -7.76
N LEU A 337 26.12 2.88 -8.31
CA LEU A 337 25.10 2.20 -7.51
C LEU A 337 25.72 1.19 -6.53
N ARG A 338 26.68 0.37 -6.98
CA ARG A 338 27.38 -0.58 -6.10
C ARG A 338 28.19 0.14 -5.02
N GLU A 339 28.89 1.21 -5.36
CA GLU A 339 29.64 2.00 -4.39
C GLU A 339 28.75 2.63 -3.31
N LEU A 340 27.59 3.16 -3.71
CA LEU A 340 26.61 3.72 -2.78
C LEU A 340 26.01 2.63 -1.87
N LEU A 341 25.63 1.49 -2.45
CA LEU A 341 24.99 0.39 -1.73
C LEU A 341 25.95 -0.36 -0.79
N ALA A 342 27.24 -0.41 -1.11
CA ALA A 342 28.27 -0.97 -0.23
C ALA A 342 28.40 -0.20 1.10
N GLU A 343 28.01 1.07 1.13
CA GLU A 343 28.02 1.90 2.33
C GLU A 343 26.71 1.85 3.12
N VAL A 344 25.67 1.18 2.62
CA VAL A 344 24.35 1.12 3.28
C VAL A 344 24.36 0.07 4.38
N GLY A 345 24.12 0.49 5.61
CA GLY A 345 23.97 -0.40 6.76
C GLY A 345 22.53 -0.39 7.25
N ALA A 346 21.64 -1.18 6.63
CA ALA A 346 20.21 -1.19 6.93
C ALA A 346 19.67 -2.60 7.20
N VAL A 347 18.54 -2.69 7.91
CA VAL A 347 17.68 -3.88 7.88
C VAL A 347 16.72 -3.73 6.70
N VAL A 348 16.88 -4.55 5.67
CA VAL A 348 16.06 -4.50 4.46
C VAL A 348 14.99 -5.59 4.52
N ILE A 349 13.74 -5.19 4.64
CA ILE A 349 12.60 -6.09 4.64
C ILE A 349 12.00 -6.08 3.24
N VAL A 350 12.01 -7.23 2.57
CA VAL A 350 11.42 -7.41 1.24
C VAL A 350 10.20 -8.29 1.35
N ASP A 351 9.02 -7.73 1.10
CA ASP A 351 7.76 -8.49 1.06
C ASP A 351 7.49 -9.06 -0.33
N ASP A 352 6.85 -10.23 -0.40
CA ASP A 352 6.50 -10.93 -1.65
C ASP A 352 7.65 -11.02 -2.69
N LEU A 353 8.81 -11.55 -2.29
CA LEU A 353 9.92 -11.80 -3.21
C LEU A 353 9.64 -13.01 -4.13
N GLU A 354 9.72 -12.77 -5.44
CA GLU A 354 9.36 -13.74 -6.48
C GLU A 354 10.55 -14.44 -7.15
N PHE A 355 11.79 -14.04 -6.84
CA PHE A 355 13.02 -14.64 -7.36
C PHE A 355 13.96 -15.13 -6.24
N GLY A 356 14.92 -15.98 -6.62
CA GLY A 356 15.91 -16.58 -5.72
C GLY A 356 17.22 -16.89 -6.45
N ALA A 357 18.00 -17.83 -5.91
CA ALA A 357 19.29 -18.28 -6.46
C ALA A 357 20.26 -17.11 -6.78
N ALA A 358 20.91 -17.15 -7.95
CA ALA A 358 21.94 -16.18 -8.33
C ALA A 358 21.45 -14.72 -8.36
N ALA A 359 20.17 -14.49 -8.66
CA ALA A 359 19.57 -13.15 -8.64
C ALA A 359 19.50 -12.59 -7.22
N LEU A 360 19.35 -13.45 -6.21
CA LEU A 360 19.41 -13.05 -4.82
C LEU A 360 20.86 -12.86 -4.33
N ASP A 361 21.77 -13.72 -4.78
CA ASP A 361 23.20 -13.59 -4.46
C ASP A 361 23.75 -12.23 -4.93
N GLU A 362 23.36 -11.79 -6.14
CA GLU A 362 23.72 -10.47 -6.67
C GLU A 362 23.35 -9.33 -5.70
N ILE A 363 22.16 -9.38 -5.11
CA ILE A 363 21.71 -8.35 -4.18
C ILE A 363 22.55 -8.38 -2.90
N LEU A 364 22.76 -9.58 -2.33
CA LEU A 364 23.52 -9.76 -1.10
C LEU A 364 24.99 -9.33 -1.26
N ASP A 365 25.59 -9.62 -2.41
CA ASP A 365 26.98 -9.26 -2.72
C ASP A 365 27.17 -7.74 -2.88
N VAL A 366 26.15 -7.04 -3.41
CA VAL A 366 26.18 -5.58 -3.59
C VAL A 366 25.90 -4.82 -2.28
N THR A 367 25.31 -5.48 -1.28
CA THR A 367 24.89 -4.87 0.00
C THR A 367 25.48 -5.59 1.22
N PRO A 368 26.82 -5.65 1.36
CA PRO A 368 27.49 -6.46 2.39
C PRO A 368 27.18 -6.04 3.83
N GLU A 369 26.81 -4.79 4.07
CA GLU A 369 26.50 -4.25 5.41
C GLU A 369 24.99 -4.31 5.74
N CYS A 370 24.15 -4.85 4.85
CA CYS A 370 22.72 -5.00 5.06
C CYS A 370 22.35 -6.37 5.65
N ALA A 371 21.35 -6.38 6.53
CA ALA A 371 20.67 -7.60 6.97
C ALA A 371 19.29 -7.70 6.32
N PHE A 372 19.01 -8.79 5.61
CA PHE A 372 17.76 -8.96 4.87
C PHE A 372 16.73 -9.80 5.62
N LEU A 373 15.46 -9.43 5.52
CA LEU A 373 14.32 -10.30 5.84
C LEU A 373 13.46 -10.45 4.59
N LEU A 374 13.48 -11.63 3.99
CA LEU A 374 12.86 -11.91 2.70
C LEU A 374 11.61 -12.77 2.91
N ALA A 375 10.42 -12.25 2.62
CA ALA A 375 9.22 -13.06 2.59
C ALA A 375 9.02 -13.67 1.20
N THR A 376 8.89 -15.00 1.14
CA THR A 376 8.68 -15.73 -0.10
C THR A 376 7.52 -16.71 0.01
N THR A 377 6.92 -17.07 -1.12
CA THR A 377 6.06 -18.25 -1.21
C THR A 377 6.91 -19.51 -1.35
N PRO A 378 6.34 -20.72 -1.14
CA PRO A 378 7.04 -21.97 -1.37
C PRO A 378 7.46 -22.18 -2.83
N ASP A 379 6.78 -21.54 -3.78
CA ASP A 379 7.04 -21.65 -5.22
C ASP A 379 8.25 -20.82 -5.66
N THR A 380 8.69 -19.85 -4.85
CA THR A 380 9.87 -19.04 -5.14
C THR A 380 11.13 -19.93 -5.14
N PRO A 381 12.00 -19.85 -6.17
CA PRO A 381 13.23 -20.65 -6.25
C PRO A 381 14.07 -20.60 -4.97
N ALA A 382 14.70 -21.73 -4.63
CA ALA A 382 15.59 -21.85 -3.48
C ALA A 382 16.78 -20.86 -3.59
N PRO A 383 17.35 -20.40 -2.47
CA PRO A 383 18.57 -19.61 -2.52
C PRO A 383 19.73 -20.51 -2.96
N SER A 384 20.85 -19.89 -3.35
CA SER A 384 22.06 -20.67 -3.61
C SER A 384 22.58 -21.31 -2.31
N ALA A 385 23.40 -22.36 -2.43
CA ALA A 385 24.01 -23.00 -1.27
C ALA A 385 25.04 -22.10 -0.55
N GLU A 386 25.52 -21.05 -1.24
CA GLU A 386 26.52 -20.11 -0.72
C GLU A 386 25.86 -18.90 -0.04
N ALA A 387 24.58 -18.65 -0.32
CA ALA A 387 23.80 -17.60 0.31
C ALA A 387 23.78 -17.78 1.83
N ARG A 388 24.24 -16.75 2.55
CA ARG A 388 24.30 -16.74 4.03
C ARG A 388 22.93 -16.43 4.63
N LEU A 389 21.93 -17.23 4.29
CA LEU A 389 20.53 -17.05 4.69
C LEU A 389 20.11 -18.12 5.72
N GLU A 390 19.44 -17.67 6.77
CA GLU A 390 18.73 -18.55 7.69
C GLU A 390 17.31 -18.80 7.15
N GLU A 391 16.96 -20.05 6.89
CA GLU A 391 15.63 -20.40 6.40
C GLU A 391 14.66 -20.67 7.56
N LEU A 392 13.55 -19.94 7.56
CA LEU A 392 12.45 -20.12 8.50
C LEU A 392 11.15 -20.34 7.73
N THR A 393 10.29 -21.20 8.25
CA THR A 393 8.98 -21.47 7.69
C THR A 393 7.88 -20.85 8.54
N LEU A 394 6.86 -20.30 7.89
CA LEU A 394 5.64 -19.79 8.52
C LEU A 394 4.46 -20.67 8.12
N SER A 395 4.10 -21.59 9.01
CA SER A 395 2.92 -22.46 8.85
C SER A 395 1.61 -21.71 9.16
N GLY A 396 0.47 -22.35 8.91
CA GLY A 396 -0.82 -21.93 9.46
C GLY A 396 -0.81 -21.82 11.00
N VAL A 397 -1.85 -21.21 11.55
CA VAL A 397 -2.11 -21.20 12.99
C VAL A 397 -2.73 -22.53 13.43
N GLY A 398 -2.51 -22.90 14.69
CA GLY A 398 -3.21 -24.00 15.33
C GLY A 398 -4.71 -23.75 15.40
N ARG A 399 -5.47 -24.81 15.65
CA ARG A 399 -6.92 -24.74 15.87
C ARG A 399 -7.35 -23.68 16.90
N PRO A 400 -6.72 -23.57 18.09
CA PRO A 400 -7.11 -22.51 19.05
C PRO A 400 -6.82 -21.11 18.51
N GLY A 401 -5.69 -20.89 17.81
CA GLY A 401 -5.39 -19.63 17.15
C GLY A 401 -6.39 -19.28 16.04
N GLY A 402 -6.83 -20.26 15.24
CA GLY A 402 -7.85 -20.06 14.21
C GLY A 402 -9.20 -19.60 14.79
N LEU A 403 -9.65 -20.23 15.87
CA LEU A 403 -10.86 -19.82 16.59
C LEU A 403 -10.74 -18.39 17.16
N ALA A 404 -9.61 -18.08 17.81
CA ALA A 404 -9.37 -16.75 18.36
C ALA A 404 -9.25 -15.66 17.27
N LEU A 405 -8.69 -15.99 16.10
CA LEU A 405 -8.69 -15.10 14.94
C LEU A 405 -10.12 -14.83 14.46
N LEU A 406 -10.94 -15.87 14.38
CA LEU A 406 -12.32 -15.75 13.93
C LEU A 406 -13.16 -14.92 14.93
N GLU A 407 -13.09 -15.21 16.23
CA GLU A 407 -13.74 -14.41 17.29
C GLU A 407 -13.37 -12.93 17.19
N ARG A 408 -12.07 -12.65 16.98
CA ARG A 408 -11.60 -11.28 16.82
C ARG A 408 -12.06 -10.63 15.52
N ALA A 409 -12.13 -11.39 14.43
CA ALA A 409 -12.62 -10.89 13.16
C ALA A 409 -14.12 -10.57 13.23
N VAL A 410 -14.93 -11.42 13.88
CA VAL A 410 -16.38 -11.19 14.06
C VAL A 410 -16.64 -10.09 15.10
N GLY A 411 -15.80 -10.00 16.15
CA GLY A 411 -15.94 -9.01 17.23
C GLY A 411 -16.81 -9.49 18.40
N ARG A 412 -17.12 -10.79 18.47
CA ARG A 412 -17.90 -11.42 19.54
C ARG A 412 -17.45 -12.87 19.76
N ALA A 413 -17.89 -13.47 20.86
CA ALA A 413 -17.74 -14.90 21.08
C ALA A 413 -18.52 -15.69 20.02
N LEU A 414 -17.97 -16.83 19.61
CA LEU A 414 -18.61 -17.75 18.68
C LEU A 414 -19.65 -18.61 19.40
N SER A 415 -20.75 -18.93 18.71
CA SER A 415 -21.67 -19.96 19.15
C SER A 415 -21.04 -21.36 19.05
N GLU A 416 -21.63 -22.37 19.69
CA GLU A 416 -21.13 -23.75 19.57
C GLU A 416 -21.17 -24.24 18.11
N GLU A 417 -22.19 -23.86 17.34
CA GLU A 417 -22.30 -24.21 15.93
C GLU A 417 -21.22 -23.53 15.08
N GLU A 418 -20.95 -22.24 15.33
CA GLU A 418 -19.88 -21.49 14.65
C GLU A 418 -18.49 -22.04 15.00
N ALA A 419 -18.26 -22.44 16.26
CA ALA A 419 -17.01 -23.05 16.71
C ALA A 419 -16.78 -24.43 16.07
N ASN A 420 -17.85 -25.22 15.87
CA ASN A 420 -17.78 -26.49 15.16
C ASN A 420 -17.46 -26.25 13.67
N TRP A 421 -18.18 -25.34 13.02
CA TRP A 421 -17.93 -24.94 11.63
C TRP A 421 -16.50 -24.42 11.41
N ALA A 422 -15.98 -23.60 12.33
CA ALA A 422 -14.60 -23.12 12.30
C ALA A 422 -13.57 -24.26 12.47
N GLY A 423 -13.93 -25.33 13.20
CA GLY A 423 -13.13 -26.54 13.30
C GLY A 423 -12.98 -27.26 11.97
N ASP A 424 -14.07 -27.38 11.20
CA ASP A 424 -14.05 -27.97 9.85
C ASP A 424 -13.27 -27.07 8.87
N LEU A 425 -13.49 -25.75 8.96
CA LEU A 425 -12.75 -24.77 8.16
C LEU A 425 -11.24 -24.82 8.43
N TRP A 426 -10.81 -25.05 9.68
CA TRP A 426 -9.39 -25.19 10.01
C TRP A 426 -8.73 -26.37 9.29
N PHE A 427 -9.45 -27.50 9.18
CA PHE A 427 -8.96 -28.67 8.48
C PHE A 427 -8.80 -28.40 6.98
N GLU A 428 -9.83 -27.83 6.34
CA GLU A 428 -9.82 -27.51 4.90
C GLU A 428 -8.81 -26.41 4.53
N SER A 429 -8.62 -25.42 5.40
CA SER A 429 -7.72 -24.29 5.15
C SER A 429 -6.28 -24.51 5.63
N GLU A 430 -5.96 -25.67 6.23
CA GLU A 430 -4.69 -25.94 6.89
C GLU A 430 -4.27 -24.86 7.92
N GLY A 431 -5.25 -24.20 8.53
CA GLY A 431 -5.01 -23.15 9.50
C GLY A 431 -4.53 -21.80 8.92
N LEU A 432 -4.76 -21.50 7.64
CA LEU A 432 -4.35 -20.22 7.05
C LEU A 432 -5.10 -19.01 7.67
N PRO A 433 -4.41 -18.06 8.34
CA PRO A 433 -5.04 -16.91 9.00
C PRO A 433 -5.99 -16.09 8.12
N LEU A 434 -5.65 -15.86 6.85
CA LEU A 434 -6.51 -15.11 5.92
C LEU A 434 -7.91 -15.72 5.81
N ARG A 435 -8.03 -17.06 5.85
CA ARG A 435 -9.31 -17.76 5.73
C ARG A 435 -10.22 -17.50 6.92
N PHE A 436 -9.67 -17.48 8.15
CA PHE A 436 -10.45 -17.16 9.35
C PHE A 436 -10.90 -15.70 9.39
N VAL A 437 -10.04 -14.79 8.93
CA VAL A 437 -10.36 -13.37 8.88
C VAL A 437 -11.46 -13.09 7.84
N GLN A 438 -11.41 -13.74 6.67
CA GLN A 438 -12.48 -13.67 5.65
C GLN A 438 -13.77 -14.39 6.10
N ALA A 439 -13.65 -15.53 6.78
CA ALA A 439 -14.78 -16.21 7.41
C ALA A 439 -15.48 -15.34 8.46
N GLY A 440 -14.72 -14.54 9.20
CA GLY A 440 -15.27 -13.57 10.15
C GLY A 440 -16.13 -12.52 9.44
N ALA A 441 -15.67 -12.01 8.30
CA ALA A 441 -16.46 -11.09 7.47
C ALA A 441 -17.76 -11.75 6.94
N LEU A 442 -17.73 -13.04 6.57
CA LEU A 442 -18.94 -13.77 6.17
C LEU A 442 -19.95 -13.88 7.32
N LEU A 443 -19.49 -14.14 8.55
CA LEU A 443 -20.35 -14.18 9.73
C LEU A 443 -20.90 -12.80 10.07
N GLN A 444 -20.12 -11.74 9.95
CA GLN A 444 -20.61 -10.37 10.13
C GLN A 444 -21.71 -9.99 9.13
N GLN A 445 -21.56 -10.36 7.86
CA GLN A 445 -22.62 -10.15 6.86
C GLN A 445 -23.89 -10.95 7.19
N ARG A 446 -23.75 -12.18 7.72
CA ARG A 446 -24.88 -12.99 8.19
C ARG A 446 -25.57 -12.36 9.40
N ASP A 447 -24.80 -11.86 10.35
CA ASP A 447 -25.33 -11.19 11.55
C ASP A 447 -26.12 -9.94 11.16
N ALA A 448 -25.61 -9.15 10.21
CA ALA A 448 -26.33 -7.99 9.66
C ALA A 448 -27.67 -8.38 9.03
N LEU A 449 -27.71 -9.43 8.20
CA LEU A 449 -28.96 -9.93 7.62
C LEU A 449 -29.95 -10.44 8.68
N THR A 450 -29.44 -11.07 9.74
CA THR A 450 -30.26 -11.55 10.84
C THR A 450 -30.86 -10.39 11.64
N ALA A 451 -30.08 -9.31 11.83
CA ALA A 451 -30.55 -8.09 12.48
C ALA A 451 -31.60 -7.34 11.63
N GLU A 452 -31.44 -7.32 10.31
CA GLU A 452 -32.41 -6.71 9.37
C GLU A 452 -33.72 -7.51 9.27
N ALA A 453 -33.66 -8.84 9.42
CA ALA A 453 -34.82 -9.73 9.39
C ALA A 453 -35.54 -9.87 10.74
N GLY A 454 -34.99 -9.30 11.83
CA GLY A 454 -35.62 -9.30 13.15
C GLY A 454 -36.93 -8.49 13.18
N PRO A 455 -37.83 -8.74 14.16
CA PRO A 455 -39.05 -7.95 14.32
C PRO A 455 -38.68 -6.47 14.48
N GLY A 456 -39.29 -5.61 13.66
CA GLY A 456 -39.04 -4.17 13.74
C GLY A 456 -39.44 -3.61 15.12
N PRO A 457 -38.89 -2.45 15.53
CA PRO A 457 -39.21 -1.84 16.84
C PRO A 457 -40.71 -1.61 17.06
N ASP A 458 -41.50 -1.53 15.98
CA ASP A 458 -42.96 -1.38 16.04
C ASP A 458 -43.72 -2.70 16.33
N GLU A 459 -43.10 -3.87 16.16
CA GLU A 459 -43.72 -5.17 16.44
C GLU A 459 -43.52 -5.64 17.89
N GLU A 460 -42.43 -5.21 18.54
CA GLU A 460 -42.16 -5.52 19.95
C GLU A 460 -43.17 -4.81 20.88
N ASP A 461 -43.57 -3.59 20.55
CA ASP A 461 -44.61 -2.83 21.28
C ASP A 461 -46.02 -3.43 21.08
N PHE A 462 -46.31 -4.01 19.91
CA PHE A 462 -47.57 -4.74 19.68
C PHE A 462 -47.60 -6.13 20.35
N ALA A 463 -46.45 -6.78 20.51
CA ALA A 463 -46.33 -8.07 21.18
C ALA A 463 -46.58 -7.96 22.70
N PHE A 464 -46.29 -6.82 23.33
CA PHE A 464 -46.54 -6.59 24.76
C PHE A 464 -48.03 -6.38 25.09
N PHE A 465 -48.84 -5.88 24.15
CA PHE A 465 -50.30 -5.74 24.34
C PHE A 465 -51.12 -6.96 23.87
N ALA A 466 -50.53 -7.89 23.11
CA ALA A 466 -51.17 -9.12 22.67
C ALA A 466 -51.02 -10.26 23.70
N GLY A 467 -51.34 -9.99 24.97
CA GLY A 467 -51.54 -11.05 25.95
C GLY A 467 -52.79 -11.87 25.60
N THR A 468 -52.64 -13.20 25.56
CA THR A 468 -53.68 -14.26 25.52
C THR A 468 -54.17 -14.76 24.14
N GLN A 469 -53.35 -15.55 23.46
CA GLN A 469 -53.64 -16.96 23.14
C GLN A 469 -52.42 -17.58 22.43
N ALA A 470 -51.76 -18.52 23.11
CA ALA A 470 -50.79 -19.40 22.47
C ALA A 470 -51.57 -20.36 21.55
N ASP A 471 -51.67 -20.01 20.27
CA ASP A 471 -52.06 -20.95 19.23
C ASP A 471 -50.81 -21.79 18.87
N ALA A 472 -50.87 -23.08 19.19
CA ALA A 472 -49.78 -24.04 18.99
C ALA A 472 -49.57 -24.45 17.52
N ALA A 473 -49.92 -23.55 16.59
CA ALA A 473 -49.81 -23.70 15.15
C ALA A 473 -49.15 -22.48 14.48
N ARG A 474 -48.48 -21.61 15.25
CA ARG A 474 -47.47 -20.72 14.67
C ARG A 474 -46.24 -21.57 14.34
N PRO A 475 -45.75 -21.56 13.08
CA PRO A 475 -44.40 -22.03 12.80
C PRO A 475 -43.44 -21.34 13.78
N GLY A 476 -42.37 -22.00 14.21
CA GLY A 476 -41.25 -21.30 14.86
C GLY A 476 -40.72 -20.17 13.96
N PRO A 477 -39.74 -19.35 14.39
CA PRO A 477 -39.15 -18.34 13.51
C PRO A 477 -38.53 -19.03 12.28
N GLU A 478 -39.31 -19.16 11.21
CA GLU A 478 -38.89 -19.55 9.87
C GLU A 478 -38.12 -18.34 9.31
N GLY A 479 -36.86 -18.19 9.70
CA GLY A 479 -36.09 -17.00 9.32
C GLY A 479 -34.65 -16.88 9.79
N GLU A 480 -34.09 -17.88 10.49
CA GLU A 480 -32.66 -17.84 10.81
C GLU A 480 -31.83 -17.99 9.53
N VAL A 481 -31.02 -16.96 9.24
CA VAL A 481 -30.05 -17.03 8.13
C VAL A 481 -29.08 -18.17 8.43
N PRO A 482 -28.95 -19.18 7.55
CA PRO A 482 -28.10 -20.34 7.81
C PRO A 482 -26.63 -19.94 7.90
N LEU A 483 -25.84 -20.77 8.57
CA LEU A 483 -24.37 -20.64 8.54
C LEU A 483 -23.86 -20.76 7.10
N PRO A 484 -22.77 -20.06 6.74
CA PRO A 484 -22.09 -20.27 5.48
C PRO A 484 -21.70 -21.74 5.31
N THR A 485 -21.81 -22.25 4.10
CA THR A 485 -21.33 -23.59 3.79
C THR A 485 -19.82 -23.67 3.97
N LEU A 486 -19.28 -24.87 4.20
CA LEU A 486 -17.83 -25.06 4.29
C LEU A 486 -17.10 -24.62 3.01
N ALA A 487 -17.73 -24.81 1.85
CA ALA A 487 -17.21 -24.35 0.56
C ALA A 487 -17.13 -22.82 0.49
N GLU A 488 -18.15 -22.10 0.97
CA GLU A 488 -18.11 -20.64 1.08
C GLU A 488 -17.06 -20.18 2.11
N GLY A 489 -16.86 -20.90 3.21
CA GLY A 489 -15.76 -20.60 4.14
C GLY A 489 -14.36 -20.78 3.52
N ALA A 490 -14.18 -21.83 2.72
CA ALA A 490 -12.92 -22.15 2.05
C ALA A 490 -12.62 -21.23 0.85
N ALA A 491 -13.66 -20.77 0.15
CA ALA A 491 -13.60 -19.86 -1.00
C ALA A 491 -14.60 -18.69 -0.85
N PRO A 492 -14.31 -17.74 0.05
CA PRO A 492 -15.29 -16.75 0.48
C PRO A 492 -15.51 -15.59 -0.49
N ALA A 493 -14.66 -15.42 -1.51
CA ALA A 493 -14.65 -14.19 -2.30
C ALA A 493 -15.98 -13.92 -3.02
N ALA A 494 -16.57 -14.94 -3.65
CA ALA A 494 -17.83 -14.77 -4.36
C ALA A 494 -19.00 -14.46 -3.41
N ALA A 495 -19.08 -15.16 -2.28
CA ALA A 495 -20.12 -14.97 -1.28
C ALA A 495 -20.02 -13.60 -0.59
N LEU A 496 -18.80 -13.16 -0.25
CA LEU A 496 -18.54 -11.82 0.27
C LEU A 496 -18.91 -10.76 -0.75
N ALA A 497 -18.47 -10.93 -2.01
CA ALA A 497 -18.67 -9.96 -3.07
C ALA A 497 -20.14 -9.79 -3.47
N ALA A 498 -20.95 -10.86 -3.40
CA ALA A 498 -22.37 -10.83 -3.72
C ALA A 498 -23.17 -9.87 -2.83
N ARG A 499 -22.66 -9.56 -1.63
CA ARG A 499 -23.31 -8.68 -0.65
C ARG A 499 -22.70 -7.28 -0.59
N LEU A 500 -21.78 -6.97 -1.49
CA LEU A 500 -21.17 -5.65 -1.57
C LEU A 500 -22.05 -4.66 -2.35
N SER A 501 -21.86 -3.37 -2.08
CA SER A 501 -22.40 -2.29 -2.90
C SER A 501 -22.03 -2.44 -4.38
N GLU A 502 -22.81 -1.80 -5.26
CA GLU A 502 -22.53 -1.82 -6.70
C GLU A 502 -21.17 -1.20 -7.03
N ALA A 503 -20.82 -0.08 -6.37
CA ALA A 503 -19.51 0.57 -6.52
C ALA A 503 -18.34 -0.34 -6.12
N ALA A 504 -18.48 -1.08 -5.02
CA ALA A 504 -17.47 -2.05 -4.58
C ALA A 504 -17.35 -3.25 -5.53
N ARG A 505 -18.47 -3.77 -6.04
CA ARG A 505 -18.44 -4.83 -7.07
C ARG A 505 -17.80 -4.35 -8.37
N GLU A 506 -18.09 -3.13 -8.82
CA GLU A 506 -17.45 -2.58 -10.01
C GLU A 506 -15.95 -2.36 -9.81
N THR A 507 -15.56 -1.89 -8.62
CA THR A 507 -14.15 -1.80 -8.22
C THR A 507 -13.45 -3.17 -8.25
N LEU A 508 -14.12 -4.25 -7.83
CA LEU A 508 -13.58 -5.61 -7.97
C LEU A 508 -13.41 -6.03 -9.43
N ARG A 509 -14.33 -5.66 -10.34
CA ARG A 509 -14.19 -5.97 -11.77
C ARG A 509 -13.00 -5.26 -12.39
N HIS A 510 -12.77 -3.99 -12.03
CA HIS A 510 -11.55 -3.27 -12.41
C HIS A 510 -10.31 -3.97 -11.84
N ALA A 511 -10.32 -4.37 -10.56
CA ALA A 511 -9.19 -5.08 -9.96
C ALA A 511 -8.87 -6.40 -10.67
N VAL A 512 -9.90 -7.18 -11.03
CA VAL A 512 -9.75 -8.43 -11.80
C VAL A 512 -9.16 -8.15 -13.18
N ALA A 513 -9.64 -7.11 -13.87
CA ALA A 513 -9.10 -6.70 -15.17
C ALA A 513 -7.61 -6.29 -15.11
N LEU A 514 -7.14 -5.82 -13.96
CA LEU A 514 -5.75 -5.42 -13.70
C LEU A 514 -4.93 -6.53 -13.04
N GLY A 515 -5.35 -7.81 -13.15
CA GLY A 515 -4.59 -8.93 -12.58
C GLY A 515 -4.51 -8.92 -11.04
N GLY A 516 -5.47 -8.25 -10.40
CA GLY A 516 -5.60 -8.12 -8.96
C GLY A 516 -5.08 -6.81 -8.36
N GLU A 517 -4.50 -5.90 -9.15
CA GLU A 517 -4.11 -4.57 -8.65
C GLU A 517 -5.32 -3.64 -8.53
N LEU A 518 -5.33 -2.81 -7.49
CA LEU A 518 -6.42 -1.86 -7.24
C LEU A 518 -5.96 -0.43 -7.54
N PRO A 519 -6.70 0.34 -8.37
CA PRO A 519 -6.50 1.77 -8.50
C PRO A 519 -6.70 2.47 -7.14
N HIS A 520 -5.98 3.56 -6.89
CA HIS A 520 -6.20 4.34 -5.68
C HIS A 520 -7.64 4.91 -5.61
N PRO A 521 -8.26 5.01 -4.42
CA PRO A 521 -9.64 5.45 -4.25
C PRO A 521 -10.01 6.74 -4.98
N ALA A 522 -9.07 7.69 -5.06
CA ALA A 522 -9.24 8.96 -5.77
C ALA A 522 -9.55 8.81 -7.28
N HIS A 523 -9.28 7.65 -7.87
CA HIS A 523 -9.57 7.35 -9.27
C HIS A 523 -10.89 6.61 -9.46
N LEU A 524 -11.41 5.96 -8.40
CA LEU A 524 -12.60 5.12 -8.50
C LEU A 524 -13.82 5.87 -9.02
N PRO A 525 -14.14 7.11 -8.58
CA PRO A 525 -15.32 7.80 -9.10
C PRO A 525 -15.32 8.03 -10.61
N ALA A 526 -14.15 8.28 -11.20
CA ALA A 526 -14.02 8.47 -12.64
C ALA A 526 -14.12 7.13 -13.41
N LEU A 527 -13.66 6.03 -12.80
CA LEU A 527 -13.63 4.70 -13.41
C LEU A 527 -14.96 3.95 -13.26
N THR A 528 -15.70 4.18 -12.18
CA THR A 528 -16.99 3.52 -11.91
C THR A 528 -18.19 4.38 -12.31
N GLY A 529 -18.00 5.69 -12.48
CA GLY A 529 -19.10 6.64 -12.70
C GLY A 529 -19.92 6.96 -11.45
N ASP A 530 -19.51 6.47 -10.27
CA ASP A 530 -20.17 6.73 -8.98
C ASP A 530 -19.34 7.70 -8.13
N THR A 531 -19.91 8.85 -7.79
CA THR A 531 -19.25 9.88 -6.97
C THR A 531 -18.86 9.43 -5.57
N HIS A 532 -19.48 8.36 -5.04
CA HIS A 532 -19.21 7.79 -3.72
C HIS A 532 -18.33 6.54 -3.78
N ALA A 533 -17.73 6.24 -4.93
CA ALA A 533 -16.89 5.06 -5.10
C ALA A 533 -15.60 5.10 -4.26
N ASP A 534 -15.24 6.25 -3.68
CA ASP A 534 -14.17 6.33 -2.70
C ASP A 534 -14.48 5.53 -1.41
N ALA A 535 -15.76 5.40 -1.05
CA ALA A 535 -16.21 4.58 0.07
C ALA A 535 -16.10 3.06 -0.20
N ALA A 536 -16.05 2.65 -1.48
CA ALA A 536 -15.93 1.25 -1.86
C ALA A 536 -14.69 0.58 -1.25
N LEU A 537 -13.57 1.30 -1.15
CA LEU A 537 -12.35 0.73 -0.56
C LEU A 537 -12.55 0.34 0.91
N ALA A 538 -13.31 1.11 1.68
CA ALA A 538 -13.58 0.80 3.09
C ALA A 538 -14.35 -0.52 3.20
N GLU A 539 -15.34 -0.72 2.34
CA GLU A 539 -16.15 -1.94 2.25
C GLU A 539 -15.33 -3.18 1.83
N LEU A 540 -14.48 -3.02 0.81
CA LEU A 540 -13.56 -4.08 0.36
C LEU A 540 -12.54 -4.45 1.43
N THR A 541 -12.08 -3.47 2.20
CA THR A 541 -11.15 -3.70 3.32
C THR A 541 -11.84 -4.40 4.48
N ALA A 542 -13.08 -4.01 4.80
CA ALA A 542 -13.88 -4.64 5.85
C ALA A 542 -14.19 -6.11 5.54
N THR A 543 -14.39 -6.45 4.27
CA THR A 543 -14.57 -7.83 3.81
C THR A 543 -13.27 -8.60 3.58
N VAL A 544 -12.11 -7.94 3.72
CA VAL A 544 -10.78 -8.59 3.63
C VAL A 544 -10.59 -9.23 2.25
N LEU A 545 -11.19 -8.63 1.23
CA LEU A 545 -10.99 -9.00 -0.18
C LEU A 545 -9.77 -8.30 -0.77
N VAL A 546 -9.36 -7.18 -0.17
CA VAL A 546 -8.16 -6.44 -0.53
C VAL A 546 -7.17 -6.37 0.62
N THR A 547 -5.89 -6.39 0.29
CA THR A 547 -4.76 -6.27 1.23
C THR A 547 -3.80 -5.18 0.78
N PRO A 548 -3.09 -4.52 1.71
CA PRO A 548 -2.01 -3.61 1.36
C PRO A 548 -0.88 -4.36 0.63
N ALA A 549 -0.27 -3.72 -0.38
CA ALA A 549 0.90 -4.23 -1.09
C ALA A 549 1.75 -3.06 -1.61
N GLY A 550 3.00 -2.96 -1.15
CA GLY A 550 3.83 -1.78 -1.44
C GLY A 550 3.14 -0.49 -1.03
N SER A 551 3.07 0.48 -1.94
CA SER A 551 2.35 1.75 -1.76
C SER A 551 0.84 1.68 -2.04
N GLY A 552 0.37 0.57 -2.62
CA GLY A 552 -1.00 0.41 -3.09
C GLY A 552 -1.76 -0.69 -2.35
N ARG A 553 -2.82 -1.18 -3.01
CA ARG A 553 -3.64 -2.28 -2.54
C ARG A 553 -3.92 -3.24 -3.68
N ARG A 554 -4.14 -4.49 -3.33
CA ARG A 554 -4.43 -5.57 -4.27
C ARG A 554 -5.43 -6.55 -3.72
N LEU A 555 -5.99 -7.39 -4.58
CA LEU A 555 -6.80 -8.53 -4.16
C LEU A 555 -5.99 -9.46 -3.27
N ALA A 556 -6.61 -9.91 -2.18
CA ALA A 556 -5.99 -10.85 -1.24
C ALA A 556 -5.66 -12.17 -1.95
N THR A 557 -4.73 -12.94 -1.39
CA THR A 557 -4.27 -14.19 -2.03
C THR A 557 -5.43 -15.15 -2.32
N GLY A 558 -5.53 -15.61 -3.58
CA GLY A 558 -6.57 -16.53 -4.04
C GLY A 558 -7.93 -15.88 -4.33
N VAL A 559 -8.13 -14.58 -4.06
CA VAL A 559 -9.38 -13.87 -4.36
C VAL A 559 -9.57 -13.68 -5.87
N LEU A 560 -8.50 -13.32 -6.60
CA LEU A 560 -8.55 -13.16 -8.06
C LEU A 560 -9.18 -14.38 -8.76
N VAL A 561 -8.62 -15.57 -8.52
CA VAL A 561 -9.09 -16.83 -9.11
C VAL A 561 -10.55 -17.13 -8.76
N GLN A 562 -10.96 -16.83 -7.52
CA GLN A 562 -12.34 -17.05 -7.10
C GLN A 562 -13.32 -16.07 -7.77
N LEU A 563 -12.93 -14.81 -7.96
CA LEU A 563 -13.76 -13.79 -8.62
C LEU A 563 -13.85 -14.05 -10.12
N GLU A 564 -12.75 -14.46 -10.77
CA GLU A 564 -12.75 -14.91 -12.17
C GLU A 564 -13.73 -16.07 -12.37
N ALA A 565 -13.68 -17.09 -11.51
CA ALA A 565 -14.62 -18.21 -11.54
C ALA A 565 -16.08 -17.79 -11.30
N ALA A 566 -16.30 -16.68 -10.60
CA ALA A 566 -17.62 -16.08 -10.37
C ALA A 566 -18.06 -15.10 -11.48
N GLY A 567 -17.28 -14.95 -12.55
CA GLY A 567 -17.64 -14.13 -13.72
C GLY A 567 -17.22 -12.66 -13.65
N TYR A 568 -16.42 -12.24 -12.66
CA TYR A 568 -15.96 -10.84 -12.56
C TYR A 568 -14.97 -10.43 -13.66
N ALA A 569 -14.46 -11.39 -14.45
CA ALA A 569 -13.58 -11.13 -15.60
C ALA A 569 -14.34 -10.83 -16.90
N GLU A 570 -15.67 -10.88 -16.90
CA GLU A 570 -16.48 -10.44 -18.05
C GLU A 570 -16.12 -8.99 -18.40
N ASP A 571 -15.85 -8.68 -19.67
CA ASP A 571 -15.38 -7.36 -20.15
C ASP A 571 -14.05 -6.85 -19.54
N ALA A 572 -13.19 -7.74 -19.03
CA ALA A 572 -11.88 -7.34 -18.50
C ALA A 572 -11.02 -6.49 -19.48
N PRO A 573 -10.91 -6.81 -20.79
CA PRO A 573 -10.12 -6.00 -21.72
C PRO A 573 -10.63 -4.56 -21.87
N ALA A 574 -11.96 -4.39 -21.95
CA ALA A 574 -12.58 -3.07 -22.06
C ALA A 574 -12.37 -2.23 -20.80
N ARG A 575 -12.41 -2.86 -19.62
CA ARG A 575 -12.09 -2.18 -18.35
C ARG A 575 -10.61 -1.79 -18.25
N ALA A 576 -9.70 -2.67 -18.65
CA ALA A 576 -8.27 -2.35 -18.67
C ALA A 576 -7.97 -1.16 -19.60
N ASP A 577 -8.57 -1.12 -20.79
CA ASP A 577 -8.47 0.02 -21.71
C ASP A 577 -9.05 1.31 -21.10
N ALA A 578 -10.20 1.25 -20.45
CA ALA A 578 -10.79 2.40 -19.75
C ALA A 578 -9.84 2.94 -18.65
N VAL A 579 -9.25 2.04 -17.85
CA VAL A 579 -8.26 2.41 -16.82
C VAL A 579 -7.00 3.02 -17.45
N ALA A 580 -6.47 2.44 -18.52
CA ALA A 580 -5.29 2.96 -19.22
C ALA A 580 -5.54 4.36 -19.80
N ARG A 581 -6.70 4.59 -20.42
CA ARG A 581 -7.10 5.91 -20.94
C ARG A 581 -7.24 6.94 -19.82
N HIS A 582 -7.85 6.54 -18.70
CA HIS A 582 -7.99 7.40 -17.52
C HIS A 582 -6.62 7.81 -16.96
N TYR A 583 -5.72 6.86 -16.74
CA TYR A 583 -4.38 7.18 -16.23
C TYR A 583 -3.56 8.00 -17.22
N ALA A 584 -3.69 7.77 -18.53
CA ALA A 584 -3.03 8.59 -19.55
C ALA A 584 -3.51 10.05 -19.52
N TRP A 585 -4.83 10.27 -19.42
CA TRP A 585 -5.40 11.60 -19.26
C TRP A 585 -4.97 12.26 -17.95
N TRP A 586 -5.06 11.53 -16.83
CA TRP A 586 -4.71 12.05 -15.51
C TRP A 586 -3.24 12.44 -15.41
N ALA A 587 -2.32 11.57 -15.87
CA ALA A 587 -0.88 11.83 -15.83
C ALA A 587 -0.44 12.98 -16.74
N ALA A 588 -1.22 13.29 -17.79
CA ALA A 588 -0.98 14.43 -18.67
C ALA A 588 -1.36 15.78 -18.02
N HIS A 589 -2.10 15.77 -16.90
CA HIS A 589 -2.57 17.00 -16.27
C HIS A 589 -1.42 17.75 -15.55
N PRO A 590 -1.22 19.07 -15.78
CA PRO A 590 -0.06 19.82 -15.25
C PRO A 590 0.08 19.88 -13.73
N SER A 591 -1.00 19.59 -12.98
CA SER A 591 -0.99 19.55 -11.51
C SER A 591 -0.54 18.20 -10.94
N VAL A 592 -0.40 17.18 -11.76
CA VAL A 592 0.05 15.85 -11.33
C VAL A 592 1.58 15.82 -11.33
N THR A 593 2.15 15.53 -10.17
CA THR A 593 3.60 15.48 -10.00
C THR A 593 4.13 14.06 -10.29
N PRO A 594 5.41 13.89 -10.66
CA PRO A 594 6.00 12.57 -10.86
C PRO A 594 5.86 11.65 -9.65
N GLU A 595 5.88 12.21 -8.43
CA GLU A 595 5.71 11.46 -7.19
C GLU A 595 4.29 10.90 -7.06
N ARG A 596 3.27 11.65 -7.51
CA ARG A 596 1.89 11.14 -7.57
C ARG A 596 1.76 10.02 -8.58
N VAL A 597 2.37 10.16 -9.76
CA VAL A 597 2.37 9.09 -10.78
C VAL A 597 3.09 7.84 -10.27
N ALA A 598 4.22 8.02 -9.59
CA ALA A 598 4.99 6.92 -9.01
C ALA A 598 4.19 6.16 -7.92
N ALA A 599 3.34 6.85 -7.15
CA ALA A 599 2.47 6.21 -6.17
C ALA A 599 1.43 5.26 -6.82
N GLU A 600 1.02 5.55 -8.06
CA GLU A 600 0.08 4.76 -8.88
C GLU A 600 0.77 3.76 -9.82
N ALA A 601 2.11 3.62 -9.75
CA ALA A 601 2.87 2.89 -10.76
C ALA A 601 2.39 1.46 -10.96
N GLU A 602 2.03 0.74 -9.90
CA GLU A 602 1.55 -0.65 -10.00
C GLU A 602 0.23 -0.75 -10.78
N ALA A 603 -0.74 0.13 -10.51
CA ALA A 603 -2.00 0.15 -11.25
C ALA A 603 -1.82 0.55 -12.72
N VAL A 604 -0.92 1.51 -13.00
CA VAL A 604 -0.58 1.92 -14.36
C VAL A 604 0.10 0.78 -15.13
N LEU A 605 1.10 0.12 -14.52
CA LEU A 605 1.81 -1.00 -15.14
C LEU A 605 0.87 -2.19 -15.36
N ALA A 606 -0.03 -2.48 -14.40
CA ALA A 606 -1.04 -3.52 -14.54
C ALA A 606 -2.00 -3.23 -15.71
N ALA A 607 -2.47 -1.98 -15.84
CA ALA A 607 -3.34 -1.58 -16.95
C ALA A 607 -2.63 -1.72 -18.30
N LEU A 608 -1.39 -1.25 -18.41
CA LEU A 608 -0.58 -1.38 -19.62
C LEU A 608 -0.29 -2.85 -19.96
N ALA A 609 0.04 -3.67 -18.97
CA ALA A 609 0.27 -5.10 -19.17
C ALA A 609 -0.99 -5.80 -19.68
N ALA A 610 -2.16 -5.47 -19.11
CA ALA A 610 -3.45 -6.00 -19.56
C ALA A 610 -3.79 -5.58 -21.00
N CYS A 611 -3.50 -4.34 -21.40
CA CYS A 611 -3.70 -3.87 -22.78
C CYS A 611 -2.72 -4.50 -23.78
N VAL A 612 -1.46 -4.74 -23.39
CA VAL A 612 -0.43 -5.34 -24.27
C VAL A 612 -0.57 -6.85 -24.38
N ALA A 613 -1.22 -7.50 -23.41
CA ALA A 613 -1.49 -8.94 -23.42
C ALA A 613 -2.53 -9.37 -24.47
N GLU A 614 -3.16 -8.44 -25.20
CA GLU A 614 -3.98 -8.82 -26.36
C GLU A 614 -3.13 -9.56 -27.40
N PRO A 615 -3.52 -10.77 -27.83
CA PRO A 615 -2.86 -11.42 -28.93
C PRO A 615 -3.05 -10.56 -30.18
N LEU A 616 -1.94 -10.15 -30.79
CA LEU A 616 -1.93 -9.62 -32.16
C LEU A 616 -2.88 -10.47 -33.02
N PRO A 617 -3.84 -9.85 -33.76
CA PRO A 617 -4.71 -10.60 -34.65
C PRO A 617 -3.82 -11.45 -35.59
N PRO A 618 -4.21 -12.70 -35.88
CA PRO A 618 -3.44 -13.52 -36.81
C PRO A 618 -3.28 -12.72 -38.09
N VAL A 619 -2.03 -12.49 -38.50
CA VAL A 619 -1.72 -11.90 -39.80
C VAL A 619 -2.42 -12.78 -40.82
N GLU A 620 -3.49 -12.26 -41.44
CA GLU A 620 -4.15 -12.94 -42.54
C GLU A 620 -3.06 -13.24 -43.57
N GLY A 621 -2.76 -14.52 -43.73
CA GLY A 621 -1.72 -14.98 -44.64
C GLY A 621 -2.01 -14.36 -45.99
N GLU A 622 -1.03 -13.63 -46.53
CA GLU A 622 -0.98 -13.29 -47.94
C GLU A 622 -1.37 -14.54 -48.71
N GLY A 623 -2.46 -14.43 -49.45
CA GLY A 623 -2.93 -15.49 -50.33
C GLY A 623 -1.75 -15.96 -51.15
N ALA A 624 -1.43 -17.24 -51.02
CA ALA A 624 -0.72 -17.95 -52.06
C ALA A 624 -1.61 -17.85 -53.30
N GLU A 625 -1.34 -16.85 -54.13
CA GLU A 625 -1.74 -16.87 -55.53
C GLU A 625 -1.00 -18.05 -56.15
N ASP A 626 -1.77 -19.10 -56.46
CA ASP A 626 -1.40 -20.10 -57.46
C ASP A 626 -1.16 -19.38 -58.80
N ASP A 627 0.08 -19.45 -59.29
CA ASP A 627 0.40 -19.65 -60.72
C ASP A 627 1.78 -20.32 -60.88
#